data_AF-A0A354UR30-F1
#
_entry.id   AF-A0A354UR30-F1
#
_cell.length_a   1.000
_cell.length_b   1.000
_cell.length_c   1.000
_cell.angle_alpha   90.00
_cell.angle_beta   90.00
_cell.angle_gamma   90.00
#
_symmetry.space_group_name_H-M   'P 1'
#
loop_
_entity.id
_entity.type
_entity.pdbx_description
1 polymer ?
#
loop_
_entity_poly.entity_id
_entity_poly.type
_entity_poly.pdbx_seq_one_letter_code
_entity_poly.pdbx_strand_id
1 'polypeptide(L)' 'MMKTNLNIKVDADIRDRAKKLYAQMGLDMTTAVNLFLIASLREQKIPFEICAVSKPNEEEA' A
#
# COMPACT_ATOMS: atom_id res chain seq x y z
N MET A 1 -2.55 15.00 -17.61
CA MET A 1 -1.79 13.73 -17.60
C MET A 1 -2.71 12.60 -18.04
N MET A 2 -2.27 11.74 -18.94
CA MET A 2 -3.03 10.58 -19.38
C MET A 2 -3.10 9.57 -18.24
N LYS A 3 -4.31 9.28 -17.75
CA LYS A 3 -4.53 8.26 -16.72
C LYS A 3 -4.69 6.94 -17.44
N THR A 4 -3.82 5.98 -17.15
CA THR A 4 -3.93 4.61 -17.68
C THR A 4 -4.71 3.75 -16.69
N ASN A 5 -5.60 2.90 -17.19
CA ASN A 5 -6.33 1.96 -16.35
C ASN A 5 -5.39 0.87 -15.84
N LEU A 6 -5.36 0.66 -14.53
CA LEU A 6 -4.59 -0.40 -13.87
C LEU A 6 -5.57 -1.40 -13.26
N ASN A 7 -5.49 -2.67 -13.68
CA ASN A 7 -6.33 -3.75 -13.16
C ASN A 7 -5.51 -4.63 -12.22
N ILE A 8 -5.81 -4.59 -10.92
CA ILE A 8 -5.09 -5.34 -9.88
C ILE A 8 -6.02 -6.42 -9.31
N LYS A 9 -5.57 -7.66 -9.31
CA LYS A 9 -6.23 -8.75 -8.59
C LYS A 9 -5.76 -8.72 -7.14
N VAL A 10 -6.71 -8.54 -6.23
CA VAL A 10 -6.48 -8.52 -4.78
C VAL A 10 -7.56 -9.37 -4.12
N ASP A 11 -7.20 -10.00 -3.01
CA ASP A 11 -8.17 -10.72 -2.19
C ASP A 11 -9.28 -9.78 -1.69
N ALA A 12 -10.52 -10.30 -1.64
CA ALA A 12 -11.68 -9.51 -1.26
C ALA A 12 -11.61 -9.02 0.20
N ASP A 13 -11.08 -9.83 1.10
CA ASP A 13 -10.96 -9.50 2.52
C ASP A 13 -9.86 -8.44 2.73
N ILE A 14 -8.71 -8.60 2.07
CA ILE A 14 -7.61 -7.60 2.10
C ILE A 14 -8.11 -6.25 1.56
N ARG A 15 -8.84 -6.26 0.44
CA ARG A 15 -9.40 -5.05 -0.17
C ARG A 15 -10.35 -4.33 0.77
N ASP A 16 -11.26 -5.05 1.44
CA ASP A 16 -12.23 -4.45 2.36
C ASP A 16 -11.54 -3.82 3.57
N ARG A 17 -10.59 -4.54 4.18
CA ARG A 17 -9.78 -4.04 5.30
C ARG A 17 -8.99 -2.80 4.92
N ALA A 18 -8.28 -2.83 3.79
CA ALA A 18 -7.52 -1.69 3.30
C ALA A 18 -8.44 -0.49 2.97
N LYS A 19 -9.61 -0.73 2.37
CA LYS A 19 -10.59 0.33 2.10
C LYS A 19 -11.08 1.02 3.38
N LYS A 20 -11.38 0.25 4.43
CA LYS A 20 -11.77 0.81 5.73
C LYS A 20 -10.64 1.63 6.36
N LEU A 21 -9.41 1.09 6.34
CA LEU A 21 -8.23 1.78 6.86
C LEU A 21 -8.00 3.13 6.14
N TYR A 22 -7.99 3.12 4.81
CA TYR A 22 -7.78 4.35 4.04
C TYR A 22 -8.95 5.32 4.16
N ALA A 23 -10.19 4.84 4.27
CA ALA A 23 -11.35 5.69 4.51
C ALA A 23 -11.27 6.43 5.85
N GLN A 24 -10.74 5.79 6.90
CA GLN A 24 -10.47 6.46 8.19
C GLN A 24 -9.43 7.58 8.07
N MET A 25 -8.52 7.49 7.09
CA MET A 25 -7.53 8.51 6.78
C MET A 25 -8.02 9.54 5.75
N GLY A 26 -9.26 9.42 5.26
CA GLY A 26 -9.81 10.28 4.20
C GLY A 26 -9.22 10.01 2.81
N LEU A 27 -8.66 8.82 2.58
CA LEU A 27 -8.00 8.42 1.34
C LEU A 27 -8.81 7.37 0.59
N ASP A 28 -8.89 7.52 -0.73
CA ASP A 28 -9.40 6.49 -1.62
C ASP A 28 -8.32 5.44 -1.93
N MET A 29 -8.75 4.21 -2.23
CA MET A 29 -7.85 3.11 -2.61
C MET A 29 -6.92 3.50 -3.77
N THR A 30 -7.45 4.20 -4.77
CA THR A 30 -6.67 4.67 -5.92
C THR A 30 -5.59 5.67 -5.50
N THR A 31 -5.88 6.53 -4.53
CA THR A 31 -4.90 7.49 -3.99
C THR A 31 -3.81 6.76 -3.23
N ALA A 32 -4.16 5.78 -2.39
CA ALA A 32 -3.19 4.96 -1.67
C ALA A 32 -2.25 4.19 -2.63
N VAL A 33 -2.80 3.58 -3.69
CA VAL A 33 -2.00 2.90 -4.72
C VAL A 33 -1.07 3.88 -5.45
N ASN A 34 -1.55 5.07 -5.81
CA ASN A 34 -0.71 6.07 -6.46
C ASN A 34 0.41 6.57 -5.54
N LEU A 35 0.13 6.78 -4.24
CA LEU A 35 1.15 7.14 -3.25
C LEU A 35 2.23 6.06 -3.14
N PHE A 36 1.82 4.79 -3.12
CA PHE A 36 2.75 3.67 -3.13
C PHE A 36 3.67 3.67 -4.36
N LEU A 37 3.11 3.89 -5.55
CA LEU A 37 3.89 3.95 -6.80
C LEU A 37 4.85 5.14 -6.81
N ILE A 38 4.41 6.32 -6.38
CA ILE A 38 5.26 7.52 -6.30
C ILE A 38 6.40 7.31 -5.29
N ALA A 39 6.11 6.75 -4.12
CA ALA A 39 7.11 6.45 -3.10
C ALA A 39 8.13 5.42 -3.61
N SER A 40 7.66 4.37 -4.29
CA SER A 40 8.52 3.35 -4.89
C SER A 40 9.46 3.93 -5.94
N LEU A 41 8.95 4.82 -6.79
CA LEU A 41 9.75 5.52 -7.80
C LEU A 41 10.73 6.51 -7.18
N ARG A 42 10.33 7.21 -6.11
CA ARG A 42 11.21 8.18 -5.43
C ARG A 42 12.39 7.51 -4.76
N GLU A 43 12.17 6.36 -4.14
CA GLU A 43 13.20 5.65 -3.38
C GLU A 43 13.92 4.55 -4.19
N GLN A 44 13.45 4.27 -5.41
CA GLN A 44 13.95 3.19 -6.28
C GLN A 44 13.95 1.81 -5.56
N LYS A 45 13.03 1.63 -4.61
CA LYS A 45 12.85 0.42 -3.81
C LYS A 45 11.38 0.31 -3.39
N ILE A 46 10.99 -0.84 -2.86
CA ILE A 46 9.66 -0.99 -2.27
C ILE A 46 9.59 -0.15 -0.97
N PRO A 47 8.60 0.74 -0.81
CA PRO A 47 8.48 1.70 0.30
C PRO A 47 7.92 1.05 1.58
N PHE A 48 8.23 -0.23 1.77
CA PHE A 48 8.03 -0.97 3.01
C PHE A 48 9.13 -2.03 3.12
N GLU A 49 9.50 -2.40 4.34
CA GLU A 49 10.49 -3.46 4.56
C GLU A 49 9.89 -4.81 4.18
N ILE A 50 10.52 -5.50 3.22
CA ILE A 50 10.12 -6.84 2.81
C ILE A 50 10.86 -7.84 3.70
N CYS A 51 10.23 -8.23 4.81
CA CYS A 51 10.74 -9.31 5.64
C CYS A 51 10.08 -10.63 5.22
N ALA A 52 10.88 -11.61 4.80
CA ALA A 52 10.41 -12.98 4.52
C ALA A 52 9.92 -13.72 5.78
N VAL A 53 10.15 -13.13 6.95
CA VAL A 53 9.66 -13.58 8.24
C VAL A 53 8.67 -12.54 8.72
N SER A 54 7.41 -12.92 8.87
CA SER A 54 6.47 -12.21 9.72
C SER A 54 7.04 -12.26 11.15
N LYS A 55 7.95 -11.35 11.49
CA LYS A 55 8.35 -11.14 12.88
C LYS A 55 7.22 -10.34 13.53
N PRO A 56 6.45 -10.94 14.45
CA PRO A 56 5.71 -10.13 15.39
C PRO A 56 6.76 -9.45 16.27
N ASN A 57 6.71 -8.12 16.34
CA ASN A 57 7.27 -7.29 17.40
C ASN A 57 8.71 -7.58 17.87
N GLU A 58 9.67 -6.72 17.49
CA GLU A 58 10.72 -6.28 18.43
C GLU A 58 10.85 -4.76 18.32
N GLU A 59 10.06 -4.09 19.16
CA GLU A 59 10.31 -2.77 19.72
C GLU A 59 11.68 -2.72 20.43
N GLU A 60 12.28 -1.52 20.41
CA GLU A 60 13.26 -0.99 21.38
C GLU A 60 14.70 -1.54 21.44
N ALA A 61 15.67 -0.74 20.95
CA ALA A 61 16.61 0.05 21.75
C ALA A 61 17.60 0.84 20.87
#